data_AF-A0A350D8S5-F1
#
_entry.id   AF-A0A350D8S5-F1
#
_cell.length_a   1.000
_cell.length_b   1.000
_cell.length_c   1.000
_cell.angle_alpha   90.00
_cell.angle_beta   90.00
_cell.angle_gamma   90.00
#
_symmetry.space_group_name_H-M   'P 1'
#
loop_
_entity.id
_entity.type
_entity.pdbx_description
1 polymer ?
#
loop_
_entity_poly.entity_id
_entity_poly.type
_entity_poly.pdbx_seq_one_letter_code
_entity_poly.pdbx_strand_id
1 'polypeptide(L)'
;MGIGRFHFSDRYSIFDWGEMPDQIENKGASLCIMGAYCFEKLEEQGIKTHYRGVLDQNGNLVKTDDLRVPTTIMEINLVRVIPPEPIQKNDVLRYDYQAYTPNLTNFVIPLEIIYRNSLPEGSSIFKRLRDKEISLSDLG
;
A
#
# COMPACT_ATOMS: atom_id res chain seq x y z
N MET A 1 -9.67 16.23 -5.71
CA MET A 1 -8.49 15.35 -5.81
C MET A 1 -8.17 15.19 -7.28
N GLY A 2 -6.89 15.05 -7.65
CA GLY A 2 -6.53 14.73 -9.04
C GLY A 2 -6.93 13.29 -9.39
N ILE A 3 -6.81 12.92 -10.66
CA ILE A 3 -7.02 11.54 -11.12
C ILE A 3 -5.66 10.96 -11.51
N GLY A 4 -5.37 9.75 -11.04
CA GLY A 4 -4.15 9.02 -11.34
C GLY A 4 -4.46 7.63 -11.83
N ARG A 5 -3.57 7.09 -12.67
CA ARG A 5 -3.66 5.73 -13.19
C ARG A 5 -2.43 4.96 -12.75
N PHE A 6 -2.64 3.91 -11.98
CA PHE A 6 -1.60 3.00 -11.54
C PHE A 6 -1.44 1.90 -12.58
N HIS A 7 -0.22 1.75 -13.08
CA HIS A 7 0.16 0.70 -14.03
C HIS A 7 0.88 -0.41 -13.27
N PHE A 8 0.20 -1.54 -13.11
CA PHE A 8 0.71 -2.69 -12.40
C PHE A 8 1.64 -3.49 -13.33
N SER A 9 2.87 -3.72 -12.87
CA SER A 9 3.91 -4.42 -13.65
C SER A 9 4.16 -5.84 -13.16
N ASP A 10 4.79 -6.65 -14.01
CA ASP A 10 5.21 -8.02 -13.69
C ASP A 10 6.53 -8.10 -12.89
N ARG A 11 7.14 -6.95 -12.60
CA ARG A 11 8.32 -6.80 -11.71
C ARG A 11 8.04 -7.11 -10.25
N TYR A 12 8.98 -7.73 -9.57
CA TYR A 12 8.93 -7.95 -8.12
C TYR A 12 10.25 -7.57 -7.46
N SER A 13 10.22 -7.38 -6.14
CA SER A 13 11.37 -7.06 -5.29
C SER A 13 11.33 -7.95 -4.06
N ILE A 14 12.50 -8.33 -3.56
CA ILE A 14 12.66 -9.06 -2.31
C ILE A 14 13.72 -8.32 -1.49
N PHE A 15 13.48 -8.12 -0.19
CA PHE A 15 14.40 -7.41 0.73
C PHE A 15 14.82 -6.00 0.26
N ASP A 16 13.91 -5.28 -0.38
CA ASP A 16 14.14 -3.92 -0.90
C ASP A 16 15.32 -3.80 -1.88
N TRP A 17 15.73 -4.90 -2.51
CA TRP A 17 16.84 -4.92 -3.48
C TRP A 17 16.53 -4.15 -4.77
N GLY A 18 15.26 -3.85 -5.03
CA GLY A 18 14.78 -3.27 -6.27
C GLY A 18 14.21 -4.34 -7.20
N GLU A 19 14.15 -4.04 -8.49
CA GLU A 19 13.62 -4.98 -9.49
C GLU A 19 14.50 -6.23 -9.60
N MET A 20 13.87 -7.39 -9.47
CA MET A 20 14.49 -8.68 -9.76
C MET A 20 14.70 -8.87 -11.27
N PRO A 21 15.74 -9.60 -11.69
CA PRO A 21 16.06 -9.76 -13.11
C PRO A 21 14.98 -10.51 -13.89
N ASP A 22 14.29 -11.44 -13.22
CA ASP A 22 13.17 -12.18 -13.79
C ASP A 22 11.84 -11.46 -13.58
N GLN A 23 10.86 -11.78 -14.42
CA GLN A 23 9.48 -11.33 -14.26
C GLN A 23 8.57 -12.50 -13.89
N ILE A 24 7.52 -12.20 -13.13
CA ILE A 24 6.46 -13.17 -12.85
C ILE A 24 5.30 -12.86 -13.78
N GLU A 25 5.11 -13.72 -14.77
CA GLU A 25 4.09 -13.56 -15.81
C GLU A 25 2.71 -13.30 -15.20
N ASN A 26 2.00 -12.30 -15.72
CA ASN A 26 0.64 -11.91 -15.33
C ASN A 26 0.49 -11.39 -13.90
N LYS A 27 1.58 -11.25 -13.12
CA LYS A 27 1.51 -10.76 -11.74
C LYS A 27 0.86 -9.39 -11.65
N GLY A 28 1.20 -8.47 -12.54
CA GLY A 28 0.64 -7.12 -12.56
C GLY A 28 -0.88 -7.14 -12.73
N ALA A 29 -1.37 -7.94 -13.68
CA ALA A 29 -2.81 -8.09 -13.90
C ALA A 29 -3.48 -8.74 -12.68
N SER A 30 -2.93 -9.83 -12.14
CA SER A 30 -3.47 -10.49 -10.95
C SER A 30 -3.56 -9.54 -9.74
N LEU A 31 -2.51 -8.76 -9.48
CA LEU A 31 -2.48 -7.80 -8.36
C LEU A 31 -3.43 -6.62 -8.58
N CYS A 32 -3.56 -6.13 -9.81
CA CYS A 32 -4.51 -5.08 -10.16
C CYS A 32 -5.95 -5.54 -9.87
N ILE A 33 -6.33 -6.73 -10.34
CA ILE A 33 -7.68 -7.29 -10.13
C ILE A 33 -7.93 -7.59 -8.65
N MET A 34 -6.96 -8.21 -7.96
CA MET A 34 -7.08 -8.49 -6.52
C MET A 34 -7.26 -7.20 -5.72
N GLY A 35 -6.46 -6.17 -6.00
CA GLY A 35 -6.57 -4.87 -5.36
C GLY A 35 -7.93 -4.20 -5.62
N ALA A 36 -8.38 -4.21 -6.88
CA ALA A 36 -9.68 -3.68 -7.28
C ALA A 36 -10.84 -4.37 -6.53
N TYR A 37 -10.83 -5.70 -6.49
CA TYR A 37 -11.83 -6.49 -5.76
C TYR A 37 -11.84 -6.14 -4.26
N CYS A 38 -10.68 -6.05 -3.62
CA CYS A 38 -10.60 -5.66 -2.20
C CYS A 38 -11.15 -4.25 -1.97
N PHE A 39 -10.85 -3.28 -2.84
CA PHE A 39 -11.42 -1.94 -2.74
C PHE A 39 -12.94 -1.94 -2.88
N GLU A 40 -13.48 -2.67 -3.86
CA GLU A 40 -14.93 -2.78 -4.08
C GLU A 40 -15.63 -3.42 -2.88
N LYS A 41 -15.03 -4.45 -2.27
CA LYS A 41 -15.55 -5.05 -1.03
C LYS A 41 -15.54 -4.08 0.15
N LEU A 42 -14.53 -3.22 0.27
CA LEU A 42 -14.51 -2.17 1.30
C LEU A 42 -15.61 -1.12 1.04
N GLU A 43 -15.81 -0.72 -0.22
CA GLU A 43 -16.86 0.23 -0.62
C GLU A 43 -18.26 -0.32 -0.33
N GLU A 44 -18.51 -1.60 -0.58
CA GLU A 44 -19.76 -2.30 -0.21
C GLU A 44 -20.05 -2.23 1.30
N GLN A 45 -19.01 -2.20 2.14
CA GLN A 45 -19.12 -2.04 3.59
C GLN A 45 -19.16 -0.56 4.03
N GLY A 46 -19.25 0.39 3.10
CA GLY A 46 -19.31 1.83 3.37
C GLY A 46 -17.97 2.48 3.74
N ILE A 47 -16.85 1.76 3.57
CA ILE A 47 -15.52 2.29 3.82
C ILE A 47 -15.10 3.13 2.63
N LYS A 48 -14.74 4.40 2.90
CA LYS A 48 -14.28 5.32 1.85
C LYS A 48 -12.89 4.92 1.37
N THR A 49 -12.73 4.85 0.06
CA THR A 49 -11.45 4.53 -0.58
C THR A 49 -11.06 5.64 -1.57
N HIS A 50 -9.82 5.60 -2.06
CA HIS A 50 -9.41 6.43 -3.19
C HIS A 50 -9.67 5.77 -4.56
N TYR A 51 -10.16 4.52 -4.58
CA TYR A 51 -10.37 3.76 -5.80
C TYR A 51 -11.51 4.37 -6.62
N ARG A 52 -11.37 4.34 -7.95
CA ARG A 52 -12.40 4.82 -8.87
C ARG A 52 -12.92 3.69 -9.75
N GLY A 53 -12.05 2.75 -10.12
CA GLY A 53 -12.34 1.66 -11.04
C GLY A 53 -11.07 1.13 -11.68
N VAL A 54 -11.24 0.23 -12.62
CA VAL A 54 -10.19 -0.29 -13.50
C VAL A 54 -10.55 0.01 -14.95
N LEU A 55 -9.55 0.05 -15.84
CA LEU A 55 -9.80 0.32 -17.26
C LEU A 55 -9.99 -0.98 -18.04
N ASP A 56 -11.10 -1.05 -18.79
CA ASP A 56 -11.32 -2.13 -19.77
C ASP A 56 -10.41 -1.98 -21.00
N GLN A 57 -10.48 -2.95 -21.91
CA GLN A 57 -9.73 -2.95 -23.17
C GLN A 57 -10.03 -1.75 -24.11
N ASN A 58 -11.15 -1.07 -23.91
CA ASN A 58 -11.55 0.11 -24.67
C ASN A 58 -11.15 1.42 -23.96
N GLY A 59 -10.55 1.33 -22.76
CA GLY A 59 -10.20 2.46 -21.92
C GLY A 59 -11.36 3.04 -21.09
N ASN A 60 -12.49 2.33 -21.00
CA ASN A 60 -13.61 2.72 -20.16
C ASN A 60 -13.32 2.36 -18.70
N LEU A 61 -13.76 3.25 -17.79
CA LEU A 61 -13.69 2.99 -16.36
C LEU A 61 -14.84 2.06 -15.95
N VAL A 62 -14.50 0.88 -15.44
CA VAL A 62 -15.45 -0.17 -15.05
C VAL A 62 -15.12 -0.72 -13.67
N LYS A 63 -16.05 -1.51 -13.11
CA LYS A 63 -15.83 -2.31 -11.88
C LYS A 63 -15.39 -3.73 -12.24
N THR A 64 -14.95 -4.51 -11.25
CA THR A 64 -14.41 -5.85 -11.51
C THR A 64 -15.43 -6.81 -12.13
N ASP A 65 -16.71 -6.70 -11.79
CA ASP A 65 -17.80 -7.54 -12.32
C ASP A 65 -18.05 -7.33 -13.83
N ASP A 66 -17.68 -6.17 -14.38
CA ASP A 66 -17.89 -5.83 -15.79
C ASP A 66 -16.68 -6.19 -16.68
N LEU A 67 -15.55 -6.61 -16.08
CA LEU A 67 -14.35 -6.98 -16.82
C LEU A 67 -14.50 -8.36 -17.49
N ARG A 68 -14.15 -8.41 -18.78
CA ARG A 68 -14.08 -9.66 -19.55
C ARG A 68 -12.68 -10.24 -19.64
N VAL A 69 -11.67 -9.39 -19.47
CA VAL A 69 -10.26 -9.74 -19.50
C VAL A 69 -9.54 -9.01 -18.36
N PRO A 70 -8.50 -9.60 -17.76
CA PRO A 70 -7.69 -8.91 -16.76
C PRO A 70 -7.05 -7.64 -17.33
N THR A 71 -6.88 -6.64 -16.47
CA THR A 71 -6.24 -5.36 -16.81
C THR A 71 -5.16 -5.03 -15.80
N THR A 72 -4.18 -4.23 -16.23
CA THR A 72 -3.07 -3.75 -15.39
C THR A 72 -3.25 -2.29 -14.99
N ILE A 73 -4.38 -1.66 -15.32
CA ILE A 73 -4.59 -0.23 -15.11
C ILE A 73 -5.75 0.01 -14.14
N MET A 74 -5.42 0.60 -12.99
CA MET A 74 -6.36 1.03 -11.96
C MET A 74 -6.41 2.55 -11.90
N GLU A 75 -7.60 3.12 -11.85
CA GLU A 75 -7.79 4.56 -11.67
C GLU A 75 -8.08 4.89 -10.20
N ILE A 76 -7.41 5.90 -9.67
CA ILE A 76 -7.56 6.36 -8.28
C ILE A 76 -7.68 7.89 -8.21
N ASN A 77 -8.26 8.36 -7.11
CA ASN A 77 -8.18 9.75 -6.68
C ASN A 77 -6.79 9.99 -6.08
N LEU A 78 -6.00 10.88 -6.69
CA LEU A 78 -4.65 11.20 -6.22
C LEU A 78 -4.68 12.08 -4.96
N VAL A 79 -3.84 11.68 -4.03
CA VAL A 79 -3.52 12.38 -2.78
C VAL A 79 -2.04 12.76 -2.77
N ARG A 80 -1.67 13.76 -1.98
CA ARG A 80 -0.27 14.20 -1.87
C ARG A 80 0.55 13.26 -1.01
N VAL A 81 1.76 12.95 -1.45
CA VAL A 81 2.79 12.34 -0.61
C VAL A 81 3.64 13.46 -0.04
N ILE A 82 3.53 13.66 1.27
CA ILE A 82 4.34 14.61 2.02
C ILE A 82 5.15 13.72 2.96
N PRO A 83 6.47 13.56 2.79
CA PRO A 83 7.29 12.81 3.73
C PRO A 83 7.60 13.65 4.97
N PRO A 84 7.68 13.06 6.18
CA PRO A 84 8.18 13.78 7.35
C PRO A 84 9.70 13.95 7.24
N GLU A 85 10.21 15.08 7.73
CA GLU A 85 11.64 15.39 7.67
C GLU A 85 12.43 14.56 8.70
N PRO A 86 13.54 13.92 8.33
CA PRO A 86 14.38 13.21 9.29
C PRO A 86 15.09 14.23 10.20
N ILE A 87 15.02 14.01 11.51
CA ILE A 87 15.71 14.80 12.54
C ILE A 87 16.56 13.89 13.42
N GLN A 88 17.82 14.30 13.65
CA GLN A 88 18.72 13.59 14.56
C GLN A 88 18.65 14.23 15.95
N LYS A 89 18.25 13.47 16.96
CA LYS A 89 18.17 13.96 18.35
C LYS A 89 18.78 12.93 19.30
N ASN A 90 19.85 13.31 19.99
CA ASN A 90 20.62 12.44 20.89
C ASN A 90 21.07 11.13 20.21
N ASP A 91 21.64 11.23 19.01
CA ASP A 91 22.07 10.09 18.18
C ASP A 91 20.96 9.10 17.77
N VAL A 92 19.69 9.45 18.00
CA VAL A 92 18.54 8.68 17.54
C VAL A 92 17.87 9.39 16.36
N LEU A 93 17.65 8.66 15.27
CA LEU A 93 16.85 9.11 14.14
C LEU A 93 15.39 9.22 14.56
N ARG A 94 14.80 10.39 14.37
CA ARG A 94 13.37 10.66 14.53
C ARG A 94 12.85 11.35 13.27
N TYR A 95 11.54 11.48 13.18
CA TYR A 95 10.86 12.14 12.08
C TYR A 95 10.06 13.33 12.61
N ASP A 96 10.20 14.48 11.95
CA ASP A 96 9.45 15.70 12.25
C ASP A 96 8.15 15.73 11.45
N TYR A 97 7.05 15.77 12.20
CA TYR A 97 5.69 15.79 11.67
C TYR A 97 5.05 17.19 11.73
N GLN A 98 5.82 18.26 11.90
CA GLN A 98 5.28 19.64 11.94
C GLN A 98 4.47 20.02 10.69
N ALA A 99 4.75 19.43 9.54
CA ALA A 99 3.98 19.65 8.31
C ALA A 99 2.52 19.17 8.42
N TYR A 100 2.20 18.23 9.31
CA TYR A 100 0.87 17.63 9.46
C TYR A 100 0.03 18.41 10.48
N THR A 101 -0.63 19.45 9.99
CA THR A 101 -1.55 20.26 10.80
C THR A 101 -3.00 19.77 10.69
N PRO A 102 -3.90 20.10 11.63
CA PRO A 102 -5.33 19.73 11.55
C PRO A 102 -6.05 20.22 10.29
N ASN A 103 -5.56 21.28 9.66
CA ASN A 103 -6.13 21.85 8.43
C ASN A 103 -5.47 21.27 7.16
N LEU A 104 -4.42 20.47 7.29
CA LEU A 104 -3.83 19.79 6.16
C LEU A 104 -4.84 18.78 5.61
N THR A 105 -5.06 18.80 4.30
CA THR A 105 -6.00 17.89 3.62
C THR A 105 -5.34 17.28 2.39
N ASN A 106 -5.97 16.23 1.83
CA ASN A 106 -5.54 15.60 0.59
C ASN A 106 -4.08 15.08 0.63
N PHE A 107 -3.76 14.23 1.61
CA PHE A 107 -2.44 13.62 1.77
C PHE A 107 -2.54 12.15 2.24
N VAL A 108 -1.48 11.38 2.03
CA VAL A 108 -1.31 10.07 2.68
C VAL A 108 -0.69 10.25 4.05
N ILE A 109 -1.22 9.54 5.05
CA ILE A 109 -0.55 9.41 6.35
C ILE A 109 0.73 8.59 6.10
N PRO A 110 1.93 9.08 6.47
CA PRO A 110 3.21 8.42 6.18
C PRO A 110 3.48 7.26 7.17
N LEU A 111 2.53 6.33 7.26
CA LEU A 111 2.61 5.15 8.11
C LEU A 111 2.27 3.91 7.27
N GLU A 112 3.04 2.85 7.48
CA GLU A 112 2.66 1.53 7.01
C GLU A 112 1.84 0.84 8.11
N ILE A 113 0.56 0.61 7.86
CA ILE A 113 -0.35 0.00 8.82
C ILE A 113 -0.37 -1.50 8.59
N ILE A 114 0.28 -2.25 9.47
CA ILE A 114 0.33 -3.72 9.42
C ILE A 114 -0.61 -4.29 10.48
N TYR A 115 -1.60 -5.07 10.03
CA TYR A 115 -2.50 -5.81 10.90
C TYR A 115 -2.14 -7.30 10.90
N ARG A 116 -2.16 -7.95 12.08
CA ARG A 116 -1.76 -9.36 12.26
C ARG A 116 -2.82 -10.12 13.04
N ASN A 117 -3.42 -11.14 12.41
CA ASN A 117 -4.27 -12.12 13.10
C ASN A 117 -3.46 -13.24 13.77
N SER A 118 -2.22 -13.45 13.34
CA SER A 118 -1.34 -14.49 13.85
C SER A 118 0.13 -14.13 13.66
N LEU A 119 1.01 -14.86 14.34
CA LEU A 119 2.46 -14.74 14.24
C LEU A 119 3.03 -16.06 13.69
N PRO A 120 3.15 -16.22 12.36
CA PRO A 120 3.68 -17.44 11.77
C PRO A 120 5.18 -17.58 11.98
N GLU A 121 5.68 -18.81 11.84
CA GLU A 121 7.11 -19.09 11.82
C GLU A 121 7.81 -18.22 10.76
N GLY A 122 8.96 -17.65 11.11
CA GLY A 122 9.68 -16.69 10.27
C GLY A 122 9.27 -15.22 10.46
N SER A 123 8.26 -14.91 11.27
CA SER A 123 7.94 -13.53 11.63
C SER A 123 9.14 -12.83 12.27
N SER A 124 9.47 -11.63 11.78
CA SER A 124 10.56 -10.81 12.31
C SER A 124 10.40 -10.47 13.80
N ILE A 125 9.16 -10.52 14.32
CA ILE A 125 8.85 -10.32 15.75
C ILE A 125 9.59 -11.33 16.63
N PHE A 126 9.68 -12.60 16.23
CA PHE A 126 10.36 -13.62 17.04
C PHE A 126 11.87 -13.39 17.15
N LYS A 127 12.49 -12.87 16.09
CA LYS A 127 13.88 -12.45 16.11
C LYS A 127 14.06 -11.29 17.09
N ARG A 128 13.22 -10.25 16.98
CA ARG A 128 13.29 -9.05 17.84
C ARG A 128 13.04 -9.33 19.32
N LEU A 129 12.12 -10.25 19.65
CA LEU A 129 11.91 -10.73 21.03
C LEU A 129 13.15 -11.44 21.59
N ARG A 130 13.78 -12.30 20.78
CA ARG A 130 15.00 -13.03 21.16
C ARG A 130 16.17 -12.08 21.39
N ASP A 131 16.29 -11.07 20.53
CA ASP A 131 17.32 -10.03 20.58
C ASP A 131 17.02 -8.97 21.66
N LYS A 132 15.88 -9.09 22.38
CA LYS A 132 15.40 -8.18 23.43
C LYS A 132 15.21 -6.73 22.95
N GLU A 133 14.99 -6.54 21.65
CA GLU A 133 14.64 -5.24 21.07
C GLU A 133 13.19 -4.84 21.40
N ILE A 134 12.35 -5.84 21.66
CA ILE A 134 10.96 -5.68 22.08
C ILE A 134 10.62 -6.68 23.19
N SER A 135 9.58 -6.37 23.94
CA SER A 135 8.98 -7.20 24.98
C SER A 135 7.57 -7.63 24.59
N LEU A 136 7.00 -8.60 25.32
CA LEU A 136 5.61 -9.01 25.10
C LEU A 136 4.63 -7.87 25.35
N SER A 137 4.92 -6.96 26.29
CA SER A 137 4.10 -5.77 26.55
C SER A 137 4.08 -4.76 25.40
N ASP A 138 5.06 -4.81 24.49
CA ASP A 138 5.07 -3.93 23.31
C ASP A 138 4.17 -4.43 22.17
N LEU A 139 3.64 -5.66 22.27
CA LEU A 139 2.84 -6.31 21.22
C LEU A 139 1.34 -6.06 21.33
N GLY A 140 0.89 -5.35 22.38
CA GLY A 140 -0.53 -5.10 22.70
C GLY A 140 -1.03 -6.00 23.81
#